data_AF-A0A4R8L8G3-F1
#
_entry.id   AF-A0A4R8L8G3-F1
#
_cell.length_a   1.000
_cell.length_b   1.000
_cell.length_c   1.000
_cell.angle_alpha   90.00
_cell.angle_beta   90.00
_cell.angle_gamma   90.00
#
_symmetry.space_group_name_H-M   'P 1'
#
loop_
_entity.id
_entity.type
_entity.pdbx_description
1 polymer ?
#
loop_
_entity_poly.entity_id
_entity_poly.type
_entity_poly.pdbx_seq_one_letter_code
_entity_poly.pdbx_strand_id
1 'polypeptide(L)'
;MLRLHEEAIDYVWLDEDSEVAGACTERTVNVNVGLQPSGFAGPGDVTLFGDVLNRFVGRYACVHFAVRLVVYEGVGGPVRRFPRSLKTSGRL
;
A
#
# COMPACT_ATOMS: atom_id res chain seq x y z
N MET A 1 4.97 -21.71 -10.41
CA MET A 1 3.71 -21.28 -11.04
C MET A 1 3.02 -20.34 -10.06
N LEU A 2 3.07 -19.04 -10.31
CA LEU A 2 2.39 -18.04 -9.46
C LEU A 2 0.90 -18.07 -9.83
N ARG A 3 0.06 -18.67 -8.99
CA ARG A 3 -1.40 -18.50 -9.09
C ARG A 3 -1.69 -17.08 -8.62
N LEU A 4 -2.16 -16.20 -9.51
CA LEU A 4 -2.70 -14.90 -9.11
C LEU A 4 -4.02 -15.16 -8.37
N HIS A 5 -4.00 -14.97 -7.05
CA HIS A 5 -5.16 -15.09 -6.16
C HIS A 5 -6.03 -13.83 -6.27
N GLU A 6 -6.65 -13.60 -7.42
CA GLU A 6 -7.59 -12.47 -7.60
C GLU A 6 -8.79 -12.56 -6.64
N GLU A 7 -9.15 -13.76 -6.18
CA GLU A 7 -10.17 -14.01 -5.15
C GLU A 7 -9.73 -13.63 -3.73
N ALA A 8 -8.45 -13.31 -3.50
CA ALA A 8 -7.95 -12.93 -2.17
C ALA A 8 -8.00 -11.42 -1.91
N ILE A 9 -8.28 -10.60 -2.93
CA ILE A 9 -8.48 -9.16 -2.77
C ILE A 9 -9.98 -8.90 -2.63
N ASP A 10 -10.41 -8.49 -1.44
CA ASP A 10 -11.82 -8.28 -1.11
C ASP A 10 -12.29 -6.89 -1.53
N TYR A 11 -11.50 -5.86 -1.22
CA TYR A 11 -11.84 -4.48 -1.53
C TYR A 11 -10.59 -3.61 -1.70
N VAL A 12 -10.70 -2.57 -2.52
CA VAL A 12 -9.65 -1.57 -2.75
C VAL A 12 -10.28 -0.19 -2.78
N TRP A 13 -9.67 0.75 -2.05
CA TRP A 13 -10.07 2.16 -2.11
C TRP A 13 -8.86 3.06 -1.91
N LEU A 14 -9.03 4.30 -2.35
CA LEU A 14 -8.04 5.34 -2.19
C LEU A 14 -8.55 6.33 -1.16
N ASP A 15 -7.65 6.77 -0.29
CA ASP A 15 -7.84 8.01 0.46
C ASP A 15 -6.61 8.90 0.32
N GLU A 16 -6.79 10.18 0.61
CA GLU A 16 -5.70 11.14 0.66
C GLU A 16 -5.53 11.61 2.10
N ASP A 17 -4.29 11.57 2.55
CA ASP A 17 -3.84 12.15 3.82
C ASP A 17 -2.91 13.32 3.51
N SER A 18 -3.11 14.43 4.23
CA SER A 18 -2.32 15.65 4.07
C SER A 18 -1.75 16.04 5.42
N GLU A 19 -0.42 16.06 5.52
CA GLU A 19 0.30 16.46 6.71
C GLU A 19 0.98 17.81 6.48
N VAL A 20 0.82 18.74 7.42
CA VAL A 20 1.50 20.05 7.37
C VAL A 20 2.83 19.92 8.10
N ALA A 21 3.92 19.92 7.34
CA ALA A 21 5.29 19.89 7.83
C ALA A 21 5.92 21.29 7.67
N GLY A 22 5.73 22.14 8.68
CA GLY A 22 6.20 23.53 8.65
C GLY A 22 5.48 24.36 7.58
N ALA A 23 6.22 24.89 6.61
CA ALA A 23 5.66 25.65 5.47
C ALA A 23 5.29 24.77 4.27
N CYS A 24 5.47 23.45 4.36
CA CYS A 24 5.17 22.50 3.30
C CYS A 24 3.94 21.65 3.65
N THR A 25 3.11 21.35 2.65
CA THR A 25 2.04 20.35 2.76
C THR A 25 2.50 19.07 2.06
N GLU A 26 2.69 18.00 2.83
CA GLU A 26 2.99 16.68 2.30
C GLU A 26 1.68 15.93 2.03
N ARG A 27 1.43 15.61 0.76
CA ARG A 27 0.27 14.80 0.36
C ARG A 27 0.68 13.34 0.23
N THR A 28 -0.12 12.44 0.80
CA THR A 28 0.04 10.99 0.68
C THR A 28 -1.25 10.38 0.20
N VAL A 29 -1.21 9.70 -0.94
CA VAL A 29 -2.31 8.84 -1.38
C VAL A 29 -2.13 7.48 -0.71
N ASN A 30 -3.05 7.08 0.16
CA ASN A 30 -3.06 5.74 0.71
C ASN A 30 -3.87 4.81 -0.20
N VAL A 31 -3.22 3.75 -0.66
CA VAL A 31 -3.85 2.64 -1.37
C VAL A 31 -4.24 1.63 -0.32
N ASN A 32 -5.52 1.58 0.01
CA ASN A 32 -6.06 0.69 1.02
C ASN A 32 -6.57 -0.59 0.36
N VAL A 33 -6.12 -1.74 0.84
CA VAL A 33 -6.41 -3.05 0.25
C VAL A 33 -6.84 -4.03 1.33
N GLY A 34 -8.05 -4.56 1.19
CA GLY A 34 -8.55 -5.69 1.97
C GLY A 34 -8.06 -7.00 1.37
N LEU A 35 -7.29 -7.77 2.13
CA LEU A 35 -6.82 -9.10 1.77
C LEU A 35 -7.50 -10.15 2.63
N GLN A 36 -8.04 -11.20 2.01
CA GLN A 36 -8.60 -12.34 2.73
C GLN A 36 -7.50 -13.39 2.99
N PRO A 37 -7.08 -13.63 4.26
CA PRO A 37 -5.95 -14.51 4.55
C PRO A 37 -6.19 -15.97 4.13
N SER A 38 -7.45 -16.43 4.07
CA SER A 38 -7.81 -17.77 3.59
C SER A 38 -7.48 -18.00 2.11
N GLY A 39 -7.29 -16.91 1.36
CA GLY A 39 -6.84 -16.95 -0.03
C GLY A 39 -5.32 -17.06 -0.19
N PHE A 40 -4.55 -17.22 0.89
CA PHE A 40 -3.09 -17.35 0.83
C PHE A 40 -2.62 -18.68 1.44
N ALA A 41 -1.44 -19.15 1.04
CA ALA A 41 -0.88 -20.41 1.54
C ALA A 41 -0.45 -20.35 3.03
N GLY A 42 -0.45 -19.14 3.62
CA GLY A 42 -0.15 -18.89 5.02
C GLY A 42 0.31 -17.45 5.27
N PRO A 43 0.66 -17.09 6.51
CA PRO A 43 1.02 -15.71 6.87
C PRO A 43 2.24 -15.15 6.13
N GLY A 44 3.18 -16.02 5.75
CA GLY A 44 4.36 -15.64 4.96
C GLY A 44 4.00 -15.21 3.54
N ASP A 45 3.00 -15.86 2.93
CA ASP A 45 2.54 -15.57 1.57
C ASP A 45 1.78 -14.23 1.52
N VAL A 46 0.94 -13.96 2.54
CA VAL A 46 0.29 -12.65 2.73
C VAL A 46 1.34 -11.53 2.86
N THR A 47 2.39 -11.77 3.65
CA THR A 47 3.46 -10.79 3.87
C THR A 47 4.24 -10.53 2.57
N LEU A 48 4.65 -11.60 1.87
CA LEU A 48 5.35 -11.48 0.59
C LEU A 48 4.52 -10.76 -0.46
N PHE A 49 3.23 -11.06 -0.54
CA PHE A 49 2.31 -10.38 -1.42
C PHE A 49 2.22 -8.89 -1.10
N GLY A 50 2.09 -8.54 0.19
CA GLY A 50 2.12 -7.14 0.65
C GLY A 50 3.41 -6.41 0.26
N ASP A 51 4.57 -7.05 0.41
CA ASP A 51 5.86 -6.45 0.03
C ASP A 51 5.97 -6.20 -1.49
N VAL A 52 5.54 -7.17 -2.30
CA VAL A 52 5.50 -7.05 -3.76
C VAL A 52 4.53 -5.96 -4.19
N LEU A 53 3.34 -5.93 -3.59
CA LEU A 53 2.32 -4.93 -3.88
C LEU A 53 2.79 -3.53 -3.48
N ASN A 54 3.46 -3.38 -2.33
CA ASN A 54 4.03 -2.10 -1.88
C ASN A 54 5.03 -1.55 -2.92
N ARG A 55 5.91 -2.42 -3.42
CA ARG A 55 6.87 -2.05 -4.47
C ARG A 55 6.18 -1.72 -5.80
N PHE A 56 5.06 -2.36 -6.11
CA PHE A 56 4.27 -2.06 -7.30
C PHE A 56 3.59 -0.70 -7.19
N VAL A 57 2.81 -0.46 -6.13
CA VAL A 57 2.07 0.81 -5.95
C VAL A 57 3.02 1.99 -5.76
N GLY A 58 4.17 1.76 -5.14
CA GLY A 58 5.20 2.79 -4.95
C GLY A 58 5.73 3.39 -6.26
N ARG A 59 5.60 2.69 -7.40
CA ARG A 59 5.97 3.23 -8.71
C ARG A 59 5.08 4.38 -9.18
N TYR A 60 3.89 4.52 -8.60
CA TYR A 60 2.96 5.60 -8.92
C TYR A 60 3.17 6.86 -8.07
N ALA A 61 4.14 6.85 -7.14
CA ALA A 61 4.55 8.07 -6.45
C ALA A 61 5.06 9.13 -7.45
N CYS A 62 4.73 10.38 -7.20
CA CYS A 62 5.18 11.50 -8.02
C CYS A 62 5.70 12.64 -7.15
N VAL A 63 6.18 13.71 -7.79
CA VAL A 63 6.72 14.88 -7.08
C VAL A 63 5.68 15.64 -6.25
N HIS A 64 4.39 15.47 -6.55
CA HIS A 64 3.30 16.16 -5.86
C HIS A 64 2.71 15.37 -4.68
N PHE A 65 2.85 14.04 -4.68
CA PHE A 65 2.29 13.19 -3.63
C PHE A 65 3.10 11.90 -3.46
N ALA A 66 3.22 11.47 -2.21
CA ALA A 66 3.67 10.15 -1.83
C ALA A 66 2.57 9.11 -2.09
N VAL A 67 2.96 7.85 -2.24
CA VAL A 67 2.03 6.72 -2.24
C VAL A 67 2.35 5.81 -1.07
N ARG A 68 1.34 5.37 -0.32
CA ARG A 68 1.49 4.41 0.78
C ARG A 68 0.55 3.23 0.57
N LEU A 69 1.06 2.01 0.71
CA LEU A 69 0.19 0.83 0.82
C LEU A 69 -0.31 0.67 2.26
N VAL A 70 -1.60 0.39 2.41
CA VAL A 70 -2.23 -0.01 3.68
C VAL A 70 -3.00 -1.31 3.44
N VAL A 71 -2.62 -2.37 4.15
CA VAL A 71 -3.22 -3.70 4.02
C VAL A 71 -4.08 -3.99 5.24
N TYR A 72 -5.29 -4.49 4.99
CA TYR A 72 -6.24 -4.96 5.98
C TYR A 72 -6.35 -6.47 5.84
N GLU A 73 -5.96 -7.23 6.85
CA GLU A 73 -5.99 -8.70 6.82
C GLU A 73 -7.37 -9.21 7.29
N GLY A 74 -8.34 -9.33 6.37
CA GLY A 74 -9.71 -9.77 6.64
C GLY A 74 -10.59 -8.68 7.30
N VAL A 75 -11.88 -8.99 7.49
CA VAL A 75 -12.84 -8.06 8.12
C VAL A 75 -12.49 -7.89 9.60
N GLY A 76 -12.08 -6.68 9.99
CA GLY A 76 -11.72 -6.35 11.38
C GLY A 76 -10.37 -6.90 11.85
N GLY A 77 -9.55 -7.43 10.94
CA GLY A 77 -8.22 -7.91 11.27
C GLY A 77 -7.16 -6.81 11.35
N PRO A 78 -5.88 -7.19 11.53
CA PRO A 78 -4.80 -6.24 11.72
C PRO A 78 -4.59 -5.37 10.47
N VAL A 79 -4.27 -4.10 10.72
CA VAL A 79 -3.93 -3.12 9.68
C VAL A 79 -2.42 -2.96 9.63
N ARG A 80 -1.83 -3.21 8.46
CA ARG A 80 -0.41 -3.02 8.20
C ARG A 80 -0.21 -1.81 7.29
N ARG A 81 0.44 -0.78 7.82
CA ARG A 81 0.85 0.41 7.05
C ARG A 81 2.29 0.24 6.58
N PHE A 82 2.50 0.28 5.28
CA PHE A 82 3.84 0.23 4.70
C PHE A 82 4.51 1.61 4.71
N PRO A 83 5.84 1.67 4.56
CA PRO A 83 6.54 2.95 4.38
C PRO A 83 6.00 3.74 3.18
N ARG A 84 6.06 5.08 3.27
CA ARG A 84 5.69 5.97 2.16
C ARG A 84 6.71 5.80 1.03
N SER A 85 6.21 5.58 -0.18
CA SER A 85 6.99 5.69 -1.41
C SER A 85 7.00 7.14 -1.86
N LEU A 86 8.18 7.73 -1.91
CA LEU A 86 8.41 9.11 -2.30
C LEU A 86 9.14 9.13 -3.64
N LYS A 87 8.67 9.96 -4.56
CA LYS A 87 9.48 10.31 -5.72
C LYS A 87 10.15 11.64 -5.41
N THR A 88 11.40 11.56 -4.95
CA THR A 88 12.22 12.75 -4.85
C THR A 88 12.41 13.30 -6.26
N SER A 89 12.06 14.58 -6.47
CA SER A 89 12.57 15.31 -7.63
C SER A 89 14.08 15.19 -7.55
N GLY A 90 14.72 14.53 -8.51
CA GLY A 90 16.17 14.42 -8.55
C GLY A 90 16.78 15.82 -8.47
N ARG A 91 17.27 16.19 -7.30
CA ARG A 91 18.26 17.24 -7.12
C ARG A 91 19.59 16.52 -7.04
N LEU A 92 20.29 16.48 -8.18
CA LEU A 92 21.74 16.65 -8.19
C LEU A 92 22.01 18.16 -8.09
#